data_AF-A0A376KVL1-F1
#
_entry.id   AF-A0A376KVL1-F1
#
_cell.length_a   1.000
_cell.length_b   1.000
_cell.length_c   1.000
_cell.angle_alpha   90.00
_cell.angle_beta   90.00
_cell.angle_gamma   90.00
#
_symmetry.space_group_name_H-M   'P 1'
#
loop_
_entity.id
_entity.type
_entity.pdbx_description
1 polymer ?
#
loop_
_entity_poly.entity_id
_entity_poly.type
_entity_poly.pdbx_seq_one_letter_code
_entity_poly.pdbx_strand_id
1 'polypeptide(L)'
;MAKDLSDVTLGQFAGKRKVLNIFPSIDTGVCAVSVRKFNQLATEIDNTVVLCISADLPFAQSRFCGAEGLNNVITLSTFRNAEFLQAYGVAIADGH
;
A
#
# COMPACT_ATOMS: atom_id res chain seq x y z
N MET A 1 2.19 -6.53 -6.52
CA MET A 1 3.64 -6.45 -6.85
C MET A 1 4.30 -5.34 -6.05
N ALA A 2 5.54 -5.54 -5.59
CA ALA A 2 6.35 -4.51 -4.95
C ALA A 2 7.06 -3.60 -5.98
N LYS A 3 7.77 -2.58 -5.50
CA LYS A 3 8.56 -1.62 -6.30
C LYS A 3 9.53 -2.30 -7.28
N ASP A 4 10.10 -3.45 -6.89
CA ASP A 4 11.04 -4.24 -7.70
C ASP A 4 10.35 -5.26 -8.63
N LEU A 5 9.04 -5.09 -8.90
CA LEU A 5 8.23 -6.00 -9.73
C LEU A 5 8.12 -7.43 -9.18
N SER A 6 8.57 -7.67 -7.95
CA SER A 6 8.42 -8.95 -7.27
C SER A 6 6.99 -9.16 -6.77
N ASP A 7 6.53 -10.40 -6.85
CA ASP A 7 5.26 -10.80 -6.27
C ASP A 7 5.40 -10.96 -4.76
N VAL A 8 4.59 -10.18 -4.05
CA VAL A 8 4.49 -10.19 -2.60
C VAL A 8 3.16 -10.81 -2.24
N THR A 9 3.20 -11.90 -1.48
CA THR A 9 1.99 -12.56 -0.98
C THR A 9 1.77 -12.22 0.48
N LEU A 10 0.51 -12.19 0.91
CA LEU A 10 0.16 -11.90 2.30
C LEU A 10 0.72 -12.94 3.28
N GLY A 11 1.01 -14.16 2.80
CA GLY A 11 1.65 -15.22 3.57
C GLY A 11 3.07 -14.87 4.04
N GLN A 12 3.79 -13.99 3.33
CA GLN A 12 5.11 -13.52 3.74
C GLN A 12 5.09 -12.71 5.04
N PHE A 13 3.91 -12.20 5.44
CA PHE A 13 3.72 -11.44 6.67
C PHE A 13 2.96 -12.23 7.75
N ALA A 14 2.85 -13.56 7.63
CA ALA A 14 2.26 -14.41 8.66
C ALA A 14 2.89 -14.12 10.04
N GLY A 15 2.07 -14.08 11.10
CA GLY A 15 2.51 -13.72 12.44
C GLY A 15 2.64 -12.22 12.74
N LYS A 16 2.70 -11.34 11.73
CA LYS A 16 2.66 -9.87 11.91
C LYS A 16 1.24 -9.33 11.81
N ARG A 17 0.95 -8.21 12.48
CA ARG A 17 -0.25 -7.39 12.26
C ARG A 17 -0.09 -6.67 10.92
N LYS A 18 -1.08 -6.78 10.03
CA LYS A 18 -1.05 -6.14 8.70
C LYS A 18 -2.04 -4.98 8.70
N VAL A 19 -1.54 -3.79 8.39
CA VAL A 19 -2.37 -2.62 8.12
C VAL A 19 -2.44 -2.46 6.60
N LEU A 20 -3.58 -2.80 6.02
CA LEU A 20 -3.83 -2.67 4.58
C LEU A 20 -4.37 -1.26 4.33
N ASN A 21 -3.53 -0.36 3.84
CA ASN A 21 -3.89 1.01 3.53
C ASN A 21 -4.12 1.12 2.02
N ILE A 22 -5.39 1.07 1.60
CA ILE A 22 -5.78 0.91 0.20
C ILE A 22 -6.22 2.27 -0.36
N PHE A 23 -5.60 2.68 -1.46
CA PHE A 23 -5.87 3.94 -2.15
C PHE A 23 -6.31 3.67 -3.59
N PRO A 24 -7.27 4.44 -4.13
CA PRO A 24 -7.59 4.39 -5.56
C PRO A 24 -6.39 4.79 -6.42
N SER A 25 -5.73 5.89 -6.05
CA SER A 25 -4.47 6.35 -6.62
C SER A 25 -3.65 7.09 -5.57
N ILE A 26 -2.34 6.91 -5.59
CA ILE A 26 -1.36 7.61 -4.74
C ILE A 26 -0.61 8.73 -5.50
N ASP A 27 -0.80 8.85 -6.82
CA ASP A 27 -0.20 9.91 -7.66
C ASP A 27 -1.07 11.18 -7.64
N THR A 28 -1.52 11.56 -6.45
CA THR A 28 -2.17 12.85 -6.24
C THR A 28 -1.15 13.73 -5.52
N GLY A 29 -0.98 14.98 -5.97
CA GLY A 29 0.02 15.92 -5.42
C GLY A 29 -0.12 16.21 -3.91
N VAL A 30 -1.13 15.65 -3.26
CA VAL A 30 -1.23 15.52 -1.81
C VAL A 30 -0.43 14.30 -1.38
N CYS A 31 0.86 14.54 -1.16
CA CYS A 31 1.61 13.83 -0.13
C CYS A 31 0.91 14.06 1.20
N ALA A 32 -0.18 13.33 1.47
CA ALA A 32 -1.04 13.59 2.60
C ALA A 32 -0.20 13.38 3.87
N VAL A 33 0.14 14.48 4.54
CA VAL A 33 0.83 14.46 5.85
C VAL A 33 0.11 13.51 6.80
N SER A 34 -1.22 13.41 6.68
CA SER A 34 -2.05 12.43 7.37
C SER A 34 -1.64 10.98 7.11
N VAL A 35 -1.40 10.59 5.86
CA VAL A 35 -0.99 9.22 5.52
C VAL A 35 0.42 8.95 6.02
N ARG A 36 1.34 9.90 5.87
CA ARG A 36 2.69 9.78 6.44
C ARG A 36 2.64 9.62 7.95
N LYS A 37 1.84 10.43 8.64
CA LYS A 37 1.69 10.38 10.10
C LYS A 37 1.04 9.08 10.55
N PHE A 38 0.00 8.63 9.84
CA PHE A 38 -0.64 7.33 10.08
C PHE A 38 0.35 6.18 9.92
N ASN A 39 1.11 6.16 8.82
CA ASN A 39 2.12 5.14 8.56
C ASN A 39 3.19 5.15 9.67
N GLN A 40 3.68 6.33 10.06
CA GLN A 40 4.64 6.48 11.15
C GLN A 40 4.10 5.89 12.47
N LEU A 41 2.90 6.29 12.89
CA LEU A 41 2.26 5.76 14.10
C LEU A 41 2.01 4.25 14.02
N ALA A 42 1.62 3.74 12.85
CA ALA A 42 1.42 2.32 12.65
C ALA A 42 2.75 1.53 12.70
N THR A 43 3.88 2.14 12.29
CA THR A 43 5.21 1.53 12.43
C THR A 43 5.74 1.54 13.86
N GLU A 44 5.23 2.41 14.74
CA GLU A 44 5.57 2.43 16.18
C GLU A 44 4.88 1.29 16.96
N ILE A 45 3.86 0.65 16.37
CA ILE A 45 3.20 -0.50 16.96
C ILE A 45 4.03 -1.76 16.70
N ASP A 46 4.43 -2.44 17.78
CA ASP A 46 5.18 -3.67 17.69
C ASP A 46 4.51 -4.72 16.79
N ASN A 47 5.35 -5.44 16.05
CA ASN A 47 4.94 -6.52 15.16
C ASN A 47 3.91 -6.09 14.09
N THR A 48 3.97 -4.84 13.63
CA THR A 48 3.04 -4.29 12.62
C THR A 48 3.77 -3.96 11.33
N VAL A 49 3.15 -4.33 10.19
CA VAL A 49 3.57 -3.94 8.85
C VAL A 49 2.45 -3.17 8.17
N VAL A 50 2.80 -2.07 7.52
CA VAL A 50 1.86 -1.27 6.74
C VAL A 50 2.05 -1.59 5.26
N LEU A 51 0.98 -2.01 4.61
CA LEU A 51 0.93 -2.30 3.18
C LEU A 51 0.12 -1.20 2.51
N CYS A 52 0.79 -0.28 1.84
CA CYS A 52 0.17 0.76 1.04
C CYS A 52 -0.15 0.20 -0.35
N ILE A 53 -1.43 -0.01 -0.64
CA ILE A 53 -1.89 -0.69 -1.85
C ILE A 53 -2.59 0.32 -2.75
N SER A 54 -2.21 0.37 -4.03
CA SER A 54 -2.91 1.20 -5.02
C SER A 54 -2.99 0.56 -6.41
N ALA A 55 -3.82 1.13 -7.28
CA ALA A 55 -3.92 0.72 -8.68
C ALA A 55 -2.83 1.34 -9.57
N ASP A 56 -1.98 2.22 -9.02
CA ASP A 56 -0.94 2.89 -9.79
C ASP A 56 0.21 1.97 -10.18
N LEU A 57 0.93 2.36 -11.23
CA LEU A 57 2.14 1.67 -11.66
C LEU A 57 3.23 1.74 -10.58
N PRO A 58 4.08 0.71 -10.43
CA PRO A 58 5.19 0.69 -9.46
C PRO A 58 6.08 1.94 -9.51
N PHE A 59 6.23 2.56 -10.68
CA PHE A 59 6.96 3.82 -10.86
C PHE A 59 6.30 5.00 -10.12
N ALA A 60 4.98 5.15 -10.17
CA ALA A 60 4.27 6.16 -9.38
C ALA A 60 4.38 5.87 -7.87
N GLN A 61 4.36 4.59 -7.49
CA GLN A 61 4.60 4.18 -6.10
C GLN A 61 5.99 4.52 -5.58
N SER A 62 6.99 4.55 -6.46
CA SER A 62 8.34 4.99 -6.08
C SER A 62 8.41 6.47 -5.67
N ARG A 63 7.48 7.29 -6.15
CA ARG A 63 7.38 8.73 -5.85
C ARG A 63 6.54 9.02 -4.60
N PHE A 64 6.00 7.99 -3.98
CA PHE A 64 5.15 8.13 -2.81
C PHE A 64 5.96 8.41 -1.54
N CYS A 65 6.01 9.68 -1.18
CA CYS A 65 6.59 10.22 0.06
C CYS A 65 5.99 9.62 1.36
N GLY A 66 4.79 9.02 1.33
CA GLY A 66 4.13 8.50 2.53
C GLY A 66 4.76 7.21 3.07
N ALA A 67 5.60 6.55 2.27
CA ALA A 67 6.41 5.40 2.66
C ALA A 67 7.90 5.73 2.75
N GLU A 68 8.30 6.94 2.34
CA GLU A 68 9.70 7.34 2.27
C GLU A 68 10.32 7.47 3.67
N GLY A 69 11.40 6.72 3.91
CA GLY A 69 12.11 6.71 5.18
C GLY A 69 11.43 5.93 6.31
N LEU A 70 10.41 5.12 6.02
CA LEU A 70 9.73 4.28 7.02
C LEU A 70 10.06 2.79 6.80
N ASN A 71 10.70 2.15 7.78
CA ASN A 71 11.26 0.80 7.65
C ASN A 71 10.22 -0.34 7.59
N ASN A 72 8.98 -0.10 8.01
CA ASN A 72 7.91 -1.11 8.06
C ASN A 72 6.71 -0.77 7.14
N VAL A 73 6.94 0.08 6.13
CA VAL A 73 5.92 0.47 5.15
C VAL A 73 6.32 -0.07 3.78
N ILE A 74 5.44 -0.86 3.18
CA ILE A 74 5.67 -1.50 1.89
C ILE A 74 4.60 -1.00 0.92
N THR A 75 5.03 -0.51 -0.23
CA THR A 75 4.12 -0.12 -1.31
C THR A 75 3.90 -1.29 -2.26
N LEU A 76 2.63 -1.55 -2.59
CA LEU A 76 2.20 -2.64 -3.44
C LEU A 76 1.24 -2.13 -4.53
N SER A 77 1.52 -2.50 -5.77
CA SER A 77 0.66 -2.20 -6.92
C SER A 77 -0.26 -3.39 -7.21
N THR A 78 -1.54 -3.09 -7.41
CA THR A 78 -2.58 -4.02 -7.86
C THR A 78 -2.71 -4.09 -9.38
N PHE A 79 -1.91 -3.32 -10.13
CA PHE A 79 -1.96 -3.24 -11.59
C PHE A 79 -1.95 -4.60 -12.30
N ARG A 80 -1.17 -5.58 -11.80
CA ARG A 80 -1.16 -6.96 -12.34
C ARG A 80 -2.11 -7.93 -11.66
N ASN A 81 -2.60 -7.60 -10.46
CA ASN A 81 -3.46 -8.48 -9.65
C ASN A 81 -4.75 -7.74 -9.29
N ALA A 82 -5.55 -7.42 -10.31
CA ALA A 82 -6.87 -6.82 -10.13
C ALA A 82 -7.83 -7.73 -9.33
N GLU A 83 -7.57 -9.05 -9.32
CA GLU A 83 -8.28 -10.01 -8.46
C GLU A 83 -8.19 -9.66 -6.97
N PHE A 84 -7.10 -9.02 -6.51
CA PHE A 84 -7.00 -8.55 -5.12
C PHE A 84 -8.12 -7.56 -4.79
N LEU A 85 -8.43 -6.65 -5.71
CA LEU A 85 -9.48 -5.64 -5.51
C LEU A 85 -10.85 -6.31 -5.37
N GLN A 86 -11.12 -7.35 -6.17
CA GLN A 86 -12.35 -8.13 -6.06
C GLN A 86 -12.39 -8.98 -4.78
N ALA A 87 -11.30 -9.67 -4.44
CA ALA A 87 -11.21 -10.53 -3.26
C ALA A 87 -11.39 -9.76 -1.95
N TYR A 88 -10.92 -8.50 -1.90
CA TYR A 88 -11.08 -7.62 -0.75
C TYR A 88 -12.32 -6.71 -0.84
N GLY A 89 -13.12 -6.82 -1.90
CA GLY A 89 -14.33 -5.99 -2.09
C GLY A 89 -14.05 -4.49 -2.22
N VAL A 90 -12.82 -4.12 -2.56
CA VAL A 90 -12.36 -2.73 -2.73
C VAL A 90 -12.27 -2.33 -4.21
N ALA A 91 -12.70 -3.22 -5.11
CA ALA A 91 -12.87 -2.90 -6.52
C ALA A 91 -13.93 -1.80 -6.65
N ILE A 92 -13.50 -0.64 -7.14
CA ILE A 92 -14.41 0.43 -7.54
C ILE A 92 -15.10 -0.06 -8.81
N ALA A 93 -16.35 -0.50 -8.68
CA ALA A 93 -17.14 -1.02 -9.80
C ALA A 93 -17.74 0.12 -10.64
N ASP A 94 -18.14 1.22 -10.00
CA ASP A 94 -18.77 2.37 -10.64
C ASP A 94 -18.14 3.67 -10.14
N GLY A 95 -17.60 4.46 -11.06
CA GLY A 95 -17.33 5.88 -10.86
C GLY A 95 -18.41 6.67 -11.58
N HIS A 96 -19.41 7.15 -10.84
CA HIS A 96 -20.36 8.16 -11.32
C HIS A 96 -19.82 9.56 -11.08
#